data_AF-A0A2N5ADT0-F1
#
_entry.id   AF-A0A2N5ADT0-F1
#
_cell.length_a   1.000
_cell.length_b   1.000
_cell.length_c   1.000
_cell.angle_alpha   90.00
_cell.angle_beta   90.00
_cell.angle_gamma   90.00
#
_symmetry.space_group_name_H-M   'P 1'
#
loop_
_entity.id
_entity.type
_entity.pdbx_description
1 polymer ?
#
loop_
_entity_poly.entity_id
_entity_poly.type
_entity_poly.pdbx_seq_one_letter_code
_entity_poly.pdbx_strand_id
1 'polypeptide(L)'
;MTNHWVDIKNANVVVVMGGNAAEAHPVGFRWAMEAKNNNDATLIVVDPRFTRTASVADIYAPIRSGTDITFLSGVLLYLIENNKINAEYVKHYTNASLLVRDDFAFEEGLFSGYDAEKRQYDKSSWNYQFDENGYAKRDETLSHPRCVWNLLKQHVSRYTPVVVENICGTPKADFLKVCEVLASTSAAERTTTFLYALGWTQHTVGAQNIRTMAMIQLLLGNMGMAGGGVNALRGHSNIQGLTDLGLLSTSLPGYLTLPSDKQSDLQSYLSANTPKATLPGQVNYWSNYPKFFVSLMKSFYGEAAQKENDWGFNWLPKWDQAYDVIKYFNMMDNGNVTGYICQGFNPVASFPDKNKVVRSLSKLKYLVVIDPLVTETSTFWQNHGESNDVDPSAIQTEVFRLPSTCFAEEDGSIANSGRWLQWHWKGQDAPGEARNDGEILAGIYHRLRELYRREGGKGAEPLLKMSWSYKQPDHPESAEVAKENNGYALADLYDQNGALLAKKGQLLNSFALLRDDGSTASSCWIYTGSWTEQGNQMANRDNADPSGLGNTLGWAWAW
;
A
#
# COMPACT_ATOMS: atom_id res chain seq x y z
N MET A 1 4.41 3.79 5.89
CA MET A 1 4.71 4.80 6.90
C MET A 1 4.58 6.16 6.26
N THR A 2 4.04 7.13 6.99
CA THR A 2 4.13 8.53 6.61
C THR A 2 5.53 9.09 6.86
N ASN A 3 6.24 8.53 7.85
CA ASN A 3 7.61 8.86 8.23
C ASN A 3 8.55 7.68 7.89
N HIS A 4 9.68 7.55 8.59
CA HIS A 4 10.67 6.47 8.40
C HIS A 4 11.23 5.99 9.75
N TRP A 5 12.01 4.90 9.73
CA TRP A 5 12.45 4.19 10.94
C TRP A 5 13.20 5.05 11.95
N VAL A 6 14.25 5.78 11.52
CA VAL A 6 15.10 6.57 12.40
C VAL A 6 14.33 7.71 13.07
N ASP A 7 13.36 8.31 12.35
CA ASP A 7 12.56 9.43 12.84
C ASP A 7 11.72 9.09 14.08
N ILE A 8 11.42 7.81 14.32
CA ILE A 8 10.74 7.35 15.54
C ILE A 8 11.46 7.85 16.80
N LYS A 9 12.79 8.02 16.76
CA LYS A 9 13.60 8.52 17.89
C LYS A 9 13.17 9.89 18.41
N ASN A 10 12.52 10.69 17.56
CA ASN A 10 12.13 12.07 17.88
C ASN A 10 10.77 12.14 18.61
N ALA A 11 10.05 11.02 18.75
CA ALA A 11 8.74 10.97 19.38
C ALA A 11 8.80 11.29 20.88
N ASN A 12 7.74 11.86 21.44
CA ASN A 12 7.56 11.99 22.90
C ASN A 12 6.64 10.92 23.47
N VAL A 13 5.80 10.32 22.62
CA VAL A 13 4.98 9.15 22.96
C VAL A 13 5.06 8.16 21.80
N VAL A 14 5.44 6.93 22.08
CA VAL A 14 5.43 5.83 21.12
C VAL A 14 4.30 4.89 21.48
N VAL A 15 3.35 4.69 20.57
CA VAL A 15 2.25 3.74 20.77
C VAL A 15 2.44 2.54 19.86
N VAL A 16 2.57 1.36 20.46
CA VAL A 16 2.53 0.08 19.77
C VAL A 16 1.17 -0.56 20.05
N MET A 17 0.25 -0.41 19.10
CA MET A 17 -1.11 -0.96 19.16
C MET A 17 -1.48 -1.50 17.79
N GLY A 18 -2.07 -2.69 17.73
CA GLY A 18 -2.27 -3.38 16.46
C GLY A 18 -0.96 -3.88 15.81
N GLY A 19 0.10 -4.03 16.61
CA GLY A 19 1.43 -4.49 16.18
C GLY A 19 2.28 -4.94 17.37
N ASN A 20 3.42 -5.58 17.10
CA ASN A 20 4.34 -6.06 18.13
C ASN A 20 5.80 -5.83 17.66
N ALA A 21 6.20 -4.56 17.63
CA ALA A 21 7.37 -4.10 16.89
C ALA A 21 8.70 -4.68 17.40
N ALA A 22 8.82 -5.01 18.70
CA ALA A 22 10.04 -5.62 19.23
C ALA A 22 10.28 -7.05 18.71
N GLU A 23 9.23 -7.74 18.25
CA GLU A 23 9.34 -9.09 17.68
C GLU A 23 9.28 -9.07 16.15
N ALA A 24 8.40 -8.24 15.58
CA ALA A 24 8.18 -8.18 14.13
C ALA A 24 9.18 -7.26 13.40
N HIS A 25 9.72 -6.25 14.08
CA HIS A 25 10.61 -5.22 13.50
C HIS A 25 11.75 -4.83 14.46
N PRO A 26 12.49 -5.80 15.05
CA PRO A 26 13.36 -5.56 16.19
C PRO A 26 14.43 -4.48 15.95
N VAL A 27 15.06 -4.48 14.77
CA VAL A 27 16.11 -3.49 14.44
C VAL A 27 15.52 -2.10 14.23
N GLY A 28 14.35 -1.98 13.60
CA GLY A 28 13.63 -0.71 13.48
C GLY A 28 13.13 -0.21 14.83
N PHE A 29 12.73 -1.12 15.72
CA PHE A 29 12.27 -0.83 17.08
C PHE A 29 13.36 -0.25 17.99
N ARG A 30 14.64 -0.38 17.62
CA ARG A 30 15.73 0.37 18.28
C ARG A 30 15.37 1.85 18.44
N TRP A 31 14.80 2.48 17.41
CA TRP A 31 14.51 3.91 17.44
C TRP A 31 13.35 4.28 18.36
N ALA A 32 12.43 3.35 18.65
CA ALA A 32 11.46 3.52 19.73
C ALA A 32 12.13 3.48 21.11
N MET A 33 13.13 2.61 21.27
CA MET A 33 13.94 2.56 22.51
C MET A 33 14.86 3.77 22.66
N GLU A 34 15.40 4.32 21.57
CA GLU A 34 16.13 5.60 21.61
C GLU A 34 15.22 6.75 22.02
N ALA A 35 13.98 6.82 21.49
CA ALA A 35 12.99 7.80 21.95
C ALA A 35 12.73 7.65 23.45
N LYS A 36 12.49 6.41 23.92
CA LYS A 36 12.22 6.13 25.33
C LYS A 36 13.40 6.51 26.23
N ASN A 37 14.58 5.98 25.93
CA ASN A 37 15.72 6.01 26.84
C ASN A 37 16.48 7.35 26.78
N ASN A 38 16.44 8.04 25.63
CA ASN A 38 17.29 9.20 25.36
C ASN A 38 16.51 10.45 24.94
N ASN A 39 15.19 10.36 24.75
CA ASN A 39 14.28 11.50 24.49
C ASN A 39 13.10 11.54 25.47
N ASP A 40 13.20 10.80 26.59
CA ASP A 40 12.20 10.69 27.66
C ASP A 40 10.78 10.34 27.17
N ALA A 41 10.69 9.60 26.05
CA ALA A 41 9.40 9.24 25.49
C ALA A 41 8.70 8.17 26.33
N THR A 42 7.37 8.25 26.44
CA THR A 42 6.57 7.17 27.03
C THR A 42 6.26 6.12 25.97
N LEU A 43 6.63 4.86 26.24
CA LEU A 43 6.27 3.72 25.40
C LEU A 43 5.00 3.05 25.93
N ILE A 44 3.96 3.02 25.09
CA ILE A 44 2.67 2.40 25.38
C ILE A 44 2.49 1.15 24.52
N VAL A 45 2.04 0.05 25.12
CA VAL A 45 1.60 -1.16 24.42
C VAL A 45 0.14 -1.44 24.75
N VAL A 46 -0.68 -1.59 23.70
CA VAL A 46 -2.08 -2.02 23.83
C VAL A 46 -2.26 -3.28 22.99
N ASP A 47 -2.33 -4.44 23.65
CA ASP A 47 -2.36 -5.76 23.01
C ASP A 47 -3.11 -6.79 23.89
N PRO A 48 -3.83 -7.77 23.31
CA PRO A 48 -4.43 -8.88 24.06
C PRO A 48 -3.44 -9.70 24.89
N ARG A 49 -2.14 -9.58 24.61
CA ARG A 49 -1.08 -10.34 25.28
C ARG A 49 -0.05 -9.38 25.85
N PHE A 50 0.58 -9.79 26.94
CA PHE A 50 1.82 -9.16 27.39
C PHE A 50 2.99 -9.68 26.55
N THR A 51 3.40 -8.90 25.54
CA THR A 51 4.43 -9.31 24.55
C THR A 51 5.85 -8.92 24.97
N ARG A 52 6.86 -9.25 24.15
CA ARG A 52 8.23 -8.74 24.37
C ARG A 52 8.32 -7.22 24.20
N THR A 53 7.44 -6.60 23.41
CA THR A 53 7.31 -5.13 23.41
C THR A 53 6.75 -4.64 24.75
N ALA A 54 5.72 -5.30 25.30
CA ALA A 54 5.16 -4.93 26.61
C ALA A 54 6.20 -5.03 27.74
N SER A 55 7.14 -5.98 27.64
CA SER A 55 8.25 -6.14 28.61
C SER A 55 9.12 -4.90 28.79
N VAL A 56 9.15 -3.99 27.81
CA VAL A 56 9.93 -2.75 27.85
C VAL A 56 9.06 -1.50 27.81
N ALA A 57 7.73 -1.65 27.85
CA ALA A 57 6.78 -0.54 27.85
C ALA A 57 6.69 0.10 29.23
N ASP A 58 6.38 1.39 29.27
CA ASP A 58 6.05 2.10 30.51
C ASP A 58 4.58 1.82 30.89
N ILE A 59 3.72 1.68 29.88
CA ILE A 59 2.30 1.38 30.05
C ILE A 59 1.93 0.17 29.19
N TYR A 60 1.36 -0.85 29.81
CA TYR A 60 0.66 -1.93 29.14
C TYR A 60 -0.83 -1.85 29.47
N ALA A 61 -1.69 -1.91 28.45
CA ALA A 61 -3.13 -2.04 28.61
C ALA A 61 -3.66 -3.23 27.79
N PRO A 62 -4.37 -4.19 28.41
CA PRO A 62 -4.94 -5.31 27.67
C PRO A 62 -6.13 -4.85 26.81
N ILE A 63 -6.34 -5.49 25.67
CA ILE A 63 -7.51 -5.29 24.80
C ILE A 63 -7.96 -6.61 24.20
N ARG A 64 -9.28 -6.82 24.07
CA ARG A 64 -9.82 -7.97 23.33
C ARG A 64 -9.63 -7.81 21.82
N SER A 65 -9.14 -8.85 21.13
CA SER A 65 -9.00 -8.84 19.67
C SER A 65 -10.31 -8.46 18.96
N GLY A 66 -10.24 -7.57 17.98
CA GLY A 66 -11.38 -7.09 17.21
C GLY A 66 -12.19 -5.96 17.86
N THR A 67 -11.67 -5.31 18.91
CA THR A 67 -12.36 -4.22 19.64
C THR A 67 -11.66 -2.86 19.55
N ASP A 68 -10.63 -2.75 18.70
CA ASP A 68 -9.78 -1.57 18.55
C ASP A 68 -10.57 -0.29 18.21
N ILE A 69 -11.60 -0.38 17.37
CA ILE A 69 -12.46 0.79 17.04
C ILE A 69 -13.06 1.36 18.31
N THR A 70 -13.60 0.54 19.22
CA THR A 70 -14.22 1.02 20.44
C THR A 70 -13.21 1.75 21.31
N PHE A 71 -12.01 1.18 21.50
CA PHE A 71 -10.93 1.80 22.26
C PHE A 71 -10.54 3.15 21.64
N LEU A 72 -10.22 3.18 20.34
CA LEU A 72 -9.73 4.37 19.64
C LEU A 72 -10.82 5.45 19.52
N SER A 73 -12.08 5.06 19.33
CA SER A 73 -13.21 6.00 19.34
C SER A 73 -13.45 6.58 20.73
N GLY A 74 -13.18 5.81 21.80
CA GLY A 74 -13.14 6.34 23.16
C GLY A 74 -12.02 7.37 23.35
N VAL A 75 -10.85 7.16 22.75
CA VAL A 75 -9.77 8.17 22.75
C VAL A 75 -10.23 9.44 22.04
N LEU A 76 -10.85 9.33 20.85
CA LEU A 76 -11.40 10.49 20.15
C LEU A 76 -12.40 11.27 21.02
N LEU A 77 -13.33 10.56 21.68
CA LEU A 77 -14.28 11.18 22.61
C LEU A 77 -13.55 11.93 23.73
N TYR A 78 -12.59 11.28 24.38
CA TYR A 78 -11.81 11.86 25.47
C TYR A 78 -11.08 13.14 25.03
N LEU A 79 -10.41 13.12 23.87
CA LEU A 79 -9.68 14.28 23.35
C LEU A 79 -10.62 15.45 23.06
N ILE A 80 -11.79 15.17 22.48
CA ILE A 80 -12.81 16.17 22.16
C ILE A 80 -13.39 16.79 23.44
N GLU A 81 -13.83 15.97 24.41
CA GLU A 81 -14.48 16.45 25.63
C GLU A 81 -13.54 17.30 26.51
N ASN A 82 -12.25 16.97 26.49
CA ASN A 82 -11.23 17.68 27.28
C ASN A 82 -10.53 18.81 26.51
N ASN A 83 -10.97 19.09 25.28
CA ASN A 83 -10.33 20.06 24.37
C ASN A 83 -8.81 19.83 24.22
N LYS A 84 -8.41 18.56 24.18
CA LYS A 84 -7.03 18.09 24.01
C LYS A 84 -6.75 17.83 22.54
N ILE A 85 -6.79 18.91 21.76
CA ILE A 85 -6.57 18.91 20.31
C ILE A 85 -5.64 20.06 19.94
N ASN A 86 -4.96 19.94 18.81
CA ASN A 86 -4.32 21.09 18.17
C ASN A 86 -5.38 21.82 17.33
N ALA A 87 -6.07 22.80 17.93
CA ALA A 87 -7.25 23.42 17.34
C ALA A 87 -6.97 24.11 15.99
N GLU A 88 -5.84 24.81 15.86
CA GLU A 88 -5.46 25.47 14.60
C GLU A 88 -5.13 24.44 13.51
N TYR A 89 -4.40 23.37 13.87
CA TYR A 89 -4.15 22.26 12.94
C TYR A 89 -5.47 21.64 12.44
N VAL A 90 -6.38 21.32 13.38
CA VAL A 90 -7.69 20.74 13.07
C VAL A 90 -8.47 21.65 12.12
N LYS A 91 -8.55 22.94 12.42
CA LYS A 91 -9.31 23.91 11.63
C LYS A 91 -8.80 24.05 10.19
N HIS A 92 -7.47 24.05 10.02
CA HIS A 92 -6.85 24.41 8.74
C HIS A 92 -6.44 23.22 7.88
N TYR A 93 -5.98 22.11 8.47
CA TYR A 93 -5.39 20.99 7.74
C TYR A 93 -6.25 19.73 7.72
N THR A 94 -7.43 19.79 8.34
CA THR A 94 -8.44 18.74 8.22
C THR A 94 -9.69 19.26 7.52
N ASN A 95 -10.63 18.37 7.24
CA ASN A 95 -11.92 18.73 6.69
C ASN A 95 -12.95 19.13 7.77
N ALA A 96 -12.54 19.41 9.01
CA ALA A 96 -13.42 19.71 10.14
C ALA A 96 -14.49 20.79 9.85
N SER A 97 -14.13 21.81 9.06
CA SER A 97 -15.03 22.93 8.69
C SER A 97 -15.95 22.63 7.52
N LEU A 98 -15.74 21.56 6.75
CA LEU A 98 -16.57 21.26 5.58
C LEU A 98 -17.95 20.80 6.02
N LEU A 99 -18.99 21.21 5.28
CA LEU A 99 -20.37 20.86 5.57
C LEU A 99 -20.76 19.56 4.84
N VAL A 100 -21.28 18.59 5.59
CA VAL A 100 -21.79 17.31 5.06
C VAL A 100 -23.27 17.46 4.71
N ARG A 101 -23.72 16.82 3.62
CA ARG A 101 -25.13 16.85 3.19
C ARG A 101 -26.11 16.53 4.32
N ASP A 102 -27.28 17.14 4.29
CA ASP A 102 -28.32 16.97 5.32
C ASP A 102 -28.86 15.53 5.42
N ASP A 103 -28.84 14.78 4.31
CA ASP A 103 -29.29 13.39 4.23
C ASP A 103 -28.27 12.35 4.73
N PHE A 104 -27.09 12.78 5.19
CA PHE A 104 -26.17 11.93 5.94
C PHE A 104 -26.70 11.66 7.35
N ALA A 105 -26.85 10.39 7.71
CA ALA A 105 -27.29 9.97 9.03
C ALA A 105 -26.57 8.69 9.48
N PHE A 106 -26.62 8.43 10.79
CA PHE A 106 -26.19 7.20 11.41
C PHE A 106 -27.12 6.86 12.57
N GLU A 107 -27.69 5.66 12.56
CA GLU A 107 -28.65 5.20 13.56
C GLU A 107 -28.54 3.67 13.71
N GLU A 108 -28.58 3.16 14.95
CA GLU A 108 -28.56 1.73 15.26
C GLU A 108 -27.49 0.89 14.51
N GLY A 109 -26.29 1.45 14.33
CA GLY A 109 -25.16 0.75 13.71
C GLY A 109 -25.09 0.85 12.19
N LEU A 110 -26.05 1.50 11.54
CA LEU A 110 -26.09 1.68 10.09
C LEU A 110 -26.00 3.16 9.73
N PHE A 111 -25.26 3.44 8.66
CA PHE A 111 -25.27 4.75 8.03
C PHE A 111 -26.46 4.88 7.06
N SER A 112 -26.79 6.11 6.66
CA SER A 112 -27.75 6.38 5.60
C SER A 112 -27.37 5.67 4.29
N GLY A 113 -28.37 5.16 3.56
CA GLY A 113 -28.19 4.52 2.25
C GLY A 113 -27.91 3.02 2.28
N TYR A 114 -28.14 2.32 3.39
CA TYR A 114 -27.96 0.86 3.46
C TYR A 114 -29.01 0.11 2.62
N ASP A 115 -28.56 -0.67 1.65
CA ASP A 115 -29.35 -1.66 0.91
C ASP A 115 -29.16 -3.03 1.59
N ALA A 116 -30.19 -3.50 2.28
CA ALA A 116 -30.13 -4.74 3.07
C ALA A 116 -29.97 -6.00 2.21
N GLU A 117 -30.51 -6.00 0.99
CA GLU A 117 -30.42 -7.15 0.06
C GLU A 117 -29.00 -7.27 -0.51
N LYS A 118 -28.43 -6.14 -0.95
CA LYS A 118 -27.05 -6.13 -1.49
C LYS A 118 -25.99 -6.11 -0.40
N ARG A 119 -26.38 -5.79 0.84
CA ARG A 119 -25.49 -5.52 1.99
C ARG A 119 -24.41 -4.49 1.64
N GLN A 120 -24.83 -3.45 0.92
CA GLN A 120 -23.98 -2.37 0.42
C GLN A 120 -24.62 -1.02 0.74
N TYR A 121 -23.81 0.03 0.72
CA TYR A 121 -24.29 1.40 0.90
C TYR A 121 -24.32 2.14 -0.43
N ASP A 122 -25.44 2.80 -0.72
CA ASP A 122 -25.47 4.01 -1.54
C ASP A 122 -24.80 5.14 -0.76
N LYS A 123 -23.65 5.60 -1.25
CA LYS A 123 -22.80 6.58 -0.59
C LYS A 123 -23.10 8.01 -1.04
N SER A 124 -24.20 8.23 -1.77
CA SER A 124 -24.57 9.56 -2.28
C SER A 124 -24.67 10.61 -1.17
N SER A 125 -25.25 10.25 -0.02
CA SER A 125 -25.34 11.14 1.15
C SER A 125 -24.00 11.40 1.84
N TRP A 126 -22.98 10.55 1.63
CA TRP A 126 -21.67 10.64 2.32
C TRP A 126 -20.73 11.61 1.60
N ASN A 127 -21.26 12.79 1.27
CA ASN A 127 -20.55 13.82 0.52
C ASN A 127 -20.73 15.18 1.18
N TYR A 128 -19.91 16.13 0.74
CA TYR A 128 -20.06 17.51 1.15
C TYR A 128 -21.26 18.17 0.47
N GLN A 129 -21.77 19.22 1.08
CA GLN A 129 -22.59 20.21 0.40
C GLN A 129 -21.68 21.02 -0.52
N PHE A 130 -22.07 21.18 -1.79
CA PHE A 130 -21.32 21.99 -2.75
C PHE A 130 -21.97 23.36 -2.94
N ASP A 131 -21.14 24.38 -3.16
CA ASP A 131 -21.56 25.73 -3.53
C ASP A 131 -21.86 25.85 -5.03
N GLU A 132 -22.20 27.06 -5.48
CA GLU A 132 -22.49 27.37 -6.87
C GLU A 132 -21.30 27.16 -7.83
N ASN A 133 -20.07 27.12 -7.30
CA ASN A 133 -18.84 26.89 -8.06
C ASN A 133 -18.43 25.40 -8.06
N GLY A 134 -19.20 24.54 -7.39
CA GLY A 134 -18.88 23.12 -7.25
C GLY A 134 -17.82 22.80 -6.19
N TYR A 135 -17.53 23.73 -5.27
CA TYR A 135 -16.63 23.51 -4.14
C TYR A 135 -17.38 23.18 -2.85
N ALA A 136 -16.73 22.41 -1.97
CA ALA A 136 -17.32 22.04 -0.69
C ALA A 136 -17.54 23.29 0.19
N LYS A 137 -18.78 23.48 0.67
CA LYS A 137 -19.11 24.55 1.61
C LYS A 137 -18.35 24.38 2.92
N ARG A 138 -17.98 25.49 3.54
CA ARG A 138 -17.24 25.53 4.80
C ARG A 138 -17.91 26.44 5.81
N ASP A 139 -17.73 26.11 7.07
CA ASP A 139 -17.93 27.00 8.20
C ASP A 139 -16.65 26.99 9.06
N GLU A 140 -15.84 28.04 8.93
CA GLU A 140 -14.59 28.19 9.67
C GLU A 140 -14.78 28.38 11.18
N THR A 141 -16.00 28.70 11.62
CA THR A 141 -16.33 28.82 13.06
C THR A 141 -16.54 27.47 13.73
N LEU A 142 -16.72 26.40 12.95
CA LEU A 142 -17.05 25.04 13.40
C LEU A 142 -18.34 24.97 14.22
N SER A 143 -19.27 25.92 14.04
CA SER A 143 -20.53 26.01 14.79
C SER A 143 -21.70 25.37 14.05
N HIS A 144 -21.63 25.26 12.72
CA HIS A 144 -22.69 24.71 11.89
C HIS A 144 -22.95 23.23 12.25
N PRO A 145 -24.20 22.80 12.47
CA PRO A 145 -24.51 21.44 12.94
C PRO A 145 -24.05 20.34 11.97
N ARG A 146 -23.91 20.69 10.69
CA ARG A 146 -23.47 19.78 9.62
C ARG A 146 -21.97 19.83 9.30
N CYS A 147 -21.18 20.64 10.01
CA CYS A 147 -19.73 20.58 9.79
C CYS A 147 -19.20 19.22 10.27
N VAL A 148 -18.17 18.70 9.59
CA VAL A 148 -17.56 17.39 9.92
C VAL A 148 -17.20 17.31 11.41
N TRP A 149 -16.72 18.40 12.01
CA TRP A 149 -16.40 18.47 13.43
C TRP A 149 -17.60 18.11 14.32
N ASN A 150 -18.75 18.75 14.13
CA ASN A 150 -19.93 18.53 14.98
C ASN A 150 -20.51 17.13 14.79
N LEU A 151 -20.51 16.61 13.56
CA LEU A 151 -20.94 15.24 13.27
C LEU A 151 -19.99 14.19 13.88
N LEU A 152 -18.69 14.45 13.87
CA LEU A 152 -17.71 13.58 14.54
C LEU A 152 -17.97 13.53 16.05
N LYS A 153 -18.13 14.69 16.70
CA LYS A 153 -18.46 14.76 18.15
C LYS A 153 -19.70 13.92 18.47
N GLN A 154 -20.76 14.07 17.69
CA GLN A 154 -21.98 13.28 17.84
C GLN A 154 -21.72 11.79 17.66
N HIS A 155 -20.98 11.39 16.62
CA HIS A 155 -20.73 9.99 16.30
C HIS A 155 -19.97 9.26 17.41
N VAL A 156 -18.97 9.90 18.01
CA VAL A 156 -18.11 9.29 19.05
C VAL A 156 -18.66 9.44 20.47
N SER A 157 -19.70 10.24 20.70
CA SER A 157 -20.33 10.44 22.03
C SER A 157 -20.70 9.16 22.77
N ARG A 158 -20.94 8.07 22.04
CA ARG A 158 -21.35 6.77 22.61
C ARG A 158 -20.18 5.96 23.20
N TYR A 159 -18.93 6.29 22.90
CA TYR A 159 -17.76 5.49 23.27
C TYR A 159 -17.17 5.92 24.62
N THR A 160 -18.02 5.95 25.66
CA THR A 160 -17.58 6.34 27.01
C THR A 160 -16.57 5.33 27.58
N PRO A 161 -15.80 5.70 28.62
CA PRO A 161 -14.89 4.75 29.27
C PRO A 161 -15.57 3.47 29.77
N VAL A 162 -16.86 3.54 30.13
CA VAL A 162 -17.65 2.36 30.53
C VAL A 162 -17.92 1.45 29.35
N VAL A 163 -18.22 2.00 28.17
CA VAL A 163 -18.41 1.23 26.94
C VAL A 163 -17.09 0.60 26.48
N VAL A 164 -15.98 1.34 26.59
CA VAL A 164 -14.64 0.81 26.34
C VAL A 164 -14.35 -0.37 27.25
N GLU A 165 -14.52 -0.22 28.57
CA GLU A 165 -14.28 -1.32 29.53
C GLU A 165 -15.17 -2.54 29.23
N ASN A 166 -16.45 -2.32 28.96
CA ASN A 166 -17.40 -3.39 28.68
C ASN A 166 -17.08 -4.18 27.39
N ILE A 167 -16.73 -3.51 26.29
CA ILE A 167 -16.52 -4.16 25.00
C ILE A 167 -15.08 -4.66 24.86
N CYS A 168 -14.11 -3.81 25.22
CA CYS A 168 -12.69 -4.10 25.03
C CYS A 168 -12.14 -5.00 26.13
N GLY A 169 -12.77 -5.01 27.32
CA GLY A 169 -12.22 -5.64 28.51
C GLY A 169 -11.02 -4.89 29.12
N THR A 170 -10.67 -3.72 28.58
CA THR A 170 -9.62 -2.86 29.12
C THR A 170 -10.11 -2.20 30.39
N PRO A 171 -9.46 -2.38 31.56
CA PRO A 171 -9.84 -1.68 32.78
C PRO A 171 -9.87 -0.17 32.55
N LYS A 172 -10.91 0.52 33.04
CA LYS A 172 -11.08 1.96 32.87
C LYS A 172 -9.84 2.75 33.30
N ALA A 173 -9.18 2.33 34.37
CA ALA A 173 -7.97 2.97 34.87
C ALA A 173 -6.82 2.93 33.84
N ASP A 174 -6.65 1.82 33.13
CA ASP A 174 -5.58 1.68 32.13
C ASP A 174 -5.91 2.45 30.85
N PHE A 175 -7.18 2.41 30.43
CA PHE A 175 -7.67 3.23 29.33
C PHE A 175 -7.44 4.74 29.60
N LEU A 176 -7.78 5.22 30.80
CA LEU A 176 -7.59 6.63 31.16
C LEU A 176 -6.11 7.04 31.17
N LYS A 177 -5.19 6.19 31.65
CA LYS A 177 -3.74 6.45 31.55
C LYS A 177 -3.29 6.64 30.10
N VAL A 178 -3.75 5.76 29.19
CA VAL A 178 -3.43 5.90 27.76
C VAL A 178 -3.99 7.21 27.19
N CYS A 179 -5.24 7.55 27.52
CA CYS A 179 -5.87 8.81 27.12
C CYS A 179 -5.11 10.04 27.62
N GLU A 180 -4.69 10.06 28.88
CA GLU A 180 -3.93 11.17 29.48
C GLU A 180 -2.58 11.38 28.78
N VAL A 181 -1.84 10.31 28.52
CA VAL A 181 -0.53 10.39 27.85
C VAL A 181 -0.69 10.85 26.39
N LEU A 182 -1.67 10.30 25.65
CA LEU A 182 -1.98 10.75 24.29
C LEU A 182 -2.43 12.22 24.26
N ALA A 183 -3.27 12.64 25.19
CA ALA A 183 -3.72 14.02 25.30
C ALA A 183 -2.57 15.01 25.57
N SER A 184 -1.45 14.55 26.14
CA SER A 184 -0.25 15.38 26.33
C SER A 184 0.42 15.80 25.02
N THR A 185 0.13 15.13 23.90
CA THR A 185 0.71 15.41 22.58
C THR A 185 -0.25 16.18 21.68
N SER A 186 -1.28 16.80 22.24
CA SER A 186 -2.03 17.85 21.54
C SER A 186 -1.31 19.20 21.55
N ALA A 187 -0.26 19.33 22.37
CA ALA A 187 0.64 20.48 22.39
C ALA A 187 1.54 20.44 21.15
N ALA A 188 1.74 21.58 20.49
CA ALA A 188 2.37 21.64 19.16
C ALA A 188 3.84 21.15 19.15
N GLU A 189 4.51 21.21 20.28
CA GLU A 189 5.89 20.80 20.50
C GLU A 189 6.04 19.33 20.95
N ARG A 190 4.93 18.60 21.09
CA ARG A 190 4.93 17.20 21.53
C ARG A 190 4.23 16.30 20.52
N THR A 191 4.83 15.15 20.21
CA THR A 191 4.30 14.23 19.19
C THR A 191 4.06 12.82 19.72
N THR A 192 2.99 12.21 19.24
CA THR A 192 2.81 10.76 19.27
C THR A 192 3.12 10.16 17.92
N THR A 193 3.80 9.01 17.90
CA THR A 193 3.89 8.16 16.71
C THR A 193 3.25 6.80 16.97
N PHE A 194 2.42 6.35 16.02
CA PHE A 194 1.77 5.02 16.08
C PHE A 194 2.54 4.02 15.23
N LEU A 195 2.95 2.91 15.86
CA LEU A 195 3.57 1.75 15.23
C LEU A 195 2.55 0.61 15.21
N TYR A 196 2.03 0.27 14.02
CA TYR A 196 1.04 -0.79 13.86
C TYR A 196 1.29 -1.63 12.61
N ALA A 197 0.70 -2.82 12.57
CA ALA A 197 0.69 -3.70 11.41
C ALA A 197 -0.57 -4.59 11.41
N LEU A 198 -0.39 -5.91 11.53
CA LEU A 198 -1.43 -6.92 11.30
C LEU A 198 -2.53 -6.96 12.36
N GLY A 199 -2.21 -6.58 13.60
CA GLY A 199 -3.17 -6.53 14.70
C GLY A 199 -4.33 -5.57 14.42
N TRP A 200 -4.19 -4.63 13.48
CA TRP A 200 -5.31 -3.84 12.98
C TRP A 200 -5.83 -4.28 11.62
N THR A 201 -4.97 -4.69 10.68
CA THR A 201 -5.40 -4.92 9.29
C THR A 201 -6.18 -6.23 9.10
N GLN A 202 -5.92 -7.27 9.89
CA GLN A 202 -6.49 -8.61 9.68
C GLN A 202 -7.86 -8.80 10.36
N HIS A 203 -8.78 -7.89 10.05
CA HIS A 203 -10.15 -7.89 10.54
C HIS A 203 -11.13 -7.51 9.42
N THR A 204 -12.39 -7.91 9.55
CA THR A 204 -13.47 -7.45 8.65
C THR A 204 -13.66 -5.92 8.68
N VAL A 205 -13.17 -5.26 9.74
CA VAL A 205 -13.18 -3.81 9.93
C VAL A 205 -11.77 -3.19 9.94
N GLY A 206 -10.76 -3.89 9.41
CA GLY A 206 -9.36 -3.49 9.57
C GLY A 206 -9.02 -2.11 9.00
N ALA A 207 -9.63 -1.72 7.88
CA ALA A 207 -9.48 -0.37 7.34
C ALA A 207 -10.05 0.71 8.30
N GLN A 208 -11.13 0.40 9.03
CA GLN A 208 -11.74 1.32 9.97
C GLN A 208 -10.94 1.44 11.27
N ASN A 209 -10.27 0.38 11.73
CA ASN A 209 -9.29 0.48 12.82
C ASN A 209 -8.25 1.57 12.53
N ILE A 210 -7.67 1.53 11.33
CA ILE A 210 -6.63 2.46 10.89
C ILE A 210 -7.19 3.88 10.72
N ARG A 211 -8.42 4.01 10.18
CA ARG A 211 -9.10 5.31 10.04
C ARG A 211 -9.25 5.99 11.39
N THR A 212 -9.69 5.28 12.43
CA THR A 212 -9.90 5.88 13.77
C THR A 212 -8.58 6.38 14.36
N MET A 213 -7.49 5.61 14.24
CA MET A 213 -6.16 6.09 14.67
C MET A 213 -5.67 7.27 13.85
N ALA A 214 -5.84 7.27 12.52
CA ALA A 214 -5.43 8.40 11.69
C ALA A 214 -6.18 9.69 12.09
N MET A 215 -7.47 9.58 12.45
CA MET A 215 -8.25 10.69 13.00
C MET A 215 -7.67 11.22 14.32
N ILE A 216 -7.20 10.34 15.22
CA ILE A 216 -6.52 10.75 16.45
C ILE A 216 -5.28 11.58 16.12
N GLN A 217 -4.42 11.11 15.20
CA GLN A 217 -3.21 11.83 14.81
C GLN A 217 -3.51 13.20 14.18
N LEU A 218 -4.62 13.34 13.45
CA LEU A 218 -5.08 14.63 12.92
C LEU A 218 -5.61 15.56 14.02
N LEU A 219 -6.33 15.04 15.01
CA LEU A 219 -6.81 15.83 16.16
C LEU A 219 -5.66 16.34 17.02
N LEU A 220 -4.61 15.53 17.18
CA LEU A 220 -3.40 15.90 17.91
C LEU A 220 -2.46 16.80 17.11
N GLY A 221 -2.60 16.86 15.78
CA GLY A 221 -1.71 17.64 14.90
C GLY A 221 -0.35 16.99 14.65
N ASN A 222 -0.27 15.66 14.76
CA ASN A 222 0.98 14.90 14.70
C ASN A 222 1.39 14.47 13.28
N MET A 223 0.55 14.68 12.27
CA MET A 223 0.85 14.29 10.89
C MET A 223 1.78 15.31 10.22
N GLY A 224 2.88 14.81 9.63
CA GLY A 224 3.91 15.64 8.98
C GLY A 224 5.03 16.11 9.92
N MET A 225 4.95 15.76 11.20
CA MET A 225 5.96 16.09 12.21
C MET A 225 7.05 15.02 12.30
N ALA A 226 8.29 15.45 12.59
CA ALA A 226 9.34 14.54 13.05
C ALA A 226 8.94 13.92 14.40
N GLY A 227 9.10 12.61 14.54
CA GLY A 227 8.64 11.87 15.74
C GLY A 227 7.12 11.66 15.81
N GLY A 228 6.38 12.10 14.80
CA GLY A 228 4.93 11.98 14.73
C GLY A 228 4.45 10.91 13.75
N GLY A 229 3.35 11.23 13.08
CA GLY A 229 2.84 10.50 11.93
C GLY A 229 2.29 9.09 12.23
N VAL A 230 2.10 8.35 11.15
CA VAL A 230 1.52 7.02 11.13
C VAL A 230 2.54 6.05 10.55
N ASN A 231 3.23 5.35 11.44
CA ASN A 231 4.21 4.34 11.07
C ASN A 231 3.54 2.97 10.91
N ALA A 232 2.79 2.85 9.80
CA ALA A 232 2.31 1.55 9.31
C ALA A 232 3.52 0.69 8.91
N LEU A 233 3.86 -0.30 9.74
CA LEU A 233 5.05 -1.14 9.61
C LEU A 233 4.78 -2.25 8.59
N ARG A 234 5.55 -2.28 7.50
CA ARG A 234 5.36 -3.24 6.41
C ARG A 234 5.98 -4.59 6.77
N GLY A 235 5.43 -5.67 6.22
CA GLY A 235 5.83 -7.06 6.49
C GLY A 235 7.05 -7.50 5.68
N HIS A 236 6.84 -8.23 4.59
CA HIS A 236 7.93 -8.67 3.69
C HIS A 236 8.83 -7.51 3.26
N SER A 237 10.10 -7.83 2.99
CA SER A 237 11.16 -6.88 2.62
C SER A 237 10.77 -5.93 1.49
N ASN A 238 10.02 -6.43 0.49
CA ASN A 238 9.60 -5.66 -0.68
C ASN A 238 8.07 -5.59 -0.89
N ILE A 239 7.26 -5.82 0.15
CA ILE A 239 5.80 -5.70 0.00
C ILE A 239 5.38 -4.27 -0.39
N GLN A 240 6.16 -3.27 0.04
CA GLN A 240 5.98 -1.89 -0.42
C GLN A 240 6.20 -1.80 -1.93
N GLY A 241 7.32 -2.32 -2.45
CA GLY A 241 7.64 -2.24 -3.87
C GLY A 241 6.67 -3.01 -4.76
N LEU A 242 6.22 -4.19 -4.37
CA LEU A 242 5.19 -4.92 -5.13
C LEU A 242 3.82 -4.22 -5.12
N THR A 243 3.50 -3.49 -4.03
CA THR A 243 2.31 -2.63 -3.98
C THR A 243 2.48 -1.43 -4.91
N ASP A 244 3.66 -0.80 -4.89
CA ASP A 244 4.03 0.34 -5.73
C ASP A 244 3.97 -0.02 -7.22
N LEU A 245 4.39 -1.23 -7.58
CA LEU A 245 4.35 -1.78 -8.93
C LEU A 245 2.97 -2.37 -9.31
N GLY A 246 1.98 -2.32 -8.41
CA GLY A 246 0.61 -2.67 -8.73
C GLY A 246 0.33 -4.16 -8.89
N LEU A 247 1.05 -5.04 -8.19
CA LEU A 247 0.82 -6.49 -8.20
C LEU A 247 -0.40 -6.85 -7.33
N LEU A 248 -1.55 -6.26 -7.67
CA LEU A 248 -2.87 -6.46 -7.07
C LEU A 248 -3.91 -6.53 -8.19
N SER A 249 -5.04 -7.21 -7.93
CA SER A 249 -5.99 -7.64 -8.97
C SER A 249 -6.40 -6.57 -10.00
N THR A 250 -6.62 -5.32 -9.58
CA THR A 250 -7.12 -4.24 -10.45
C THR A 250 -6.13 -3.09 -10.58
N SER A 251 -4.89 -3.30 -10.17
CA SER A 251 -3.89 -2.23 -10.08
C SER A 251 -2.96 -2.19 -11.29
N LEU A 252 -2.39 -1.02 -11.52
CA LEU A 252 -1.25 -0.77 -12.38
C LEU A 252 -0.14 -0.09 -11.55
N PRO A 253 1.12 -0.10 -12.03
CA PRO A 253 2.21 0.57 -11.34
C PRO A 253 1.94 2.04 -11.02
N GLY A 254 2.54 2.54 -9.93
CA GLY A 254 2.39 3.91 -9.48
C GLY A 254 0.99 4.24 -8.96
N TYR A 255 0.30 3.28 -8.35
CA TYR A 255 -1.07 3.45 -7.85
C TYR A 255 -2.09 3.84 -8.93
N LEU A 256 -1.80 3.49 -10.19
CA LEU A 256 -2.77 3.57 -11.28
C LEU A 256 -3.73 2.37 -11.19
N THR A 257 -4.86 2.45 -11.89
CA THR A 257 -5.89 1.40 -11.88
C THR A 257 -6.05 0.82 -13.28
N LEU A 258 -6.22 -0.50 -13.40
CA LEU A 258 -6.72 -1.09 -14.64
C LEU A 258 -8.11 -0.53 -14.98
N PRO A 259 -8.45 -0.39 -16.26
CA PRO A 259 -9.80 0.01 -16.65
C PRO A 259 -10.85 -1.01 -16.20
N SER A 260 -12.03 -0.54 -15.80
CA SER A 260 -13.20 -1.42 -15.63
C SER A 260 -13.89 -1.69 -16.97
N ASP A 261 -14.70 -2.74 -17.06
CA ASP A 261 -15.50 -3.07 -18.25
C ASP A 261 -16.56 -2.01 -18.61
N LYS A 262 -16.87 -1.10 -17.68
CA LYS A 262 -17.78 0.05 -17.89
C LYS A 262 -17.12 1.24 -18.57
N GLN A 263 -15.79 1.25 -18.70
CA GLN A 263 -15.03 2.31 -19.33
C GLN A 263 -14.65 1.89 -20.75
N SER A 264 -15.53 2.19 -21.70
CA SER A 264 -15.42 1.74 -23.10
C SER A 264 -14.29 2.39 -23.88
N ASP A 265 -13.77 3.52 -23.43
CA ASP A 265 -12.77 4.33 -24.13
C ASP A 265 -11.79 5.01 -23.16
N LEU A 266 -10.70 5.55 -23.71
CA LEU A 266 -9.67 6.23 -22.92
C LEU A 266 -10.21 7.46 -22.17
N GLN A 267 -11.11 8.23 -22.79
CA GLN A 267 -11.67 9.44 -22.21
C GLN A 267 -12.47 9.15 -20.93
N SER A 268 -13.34 8.14 -20.95
CA SER A 268 -14.13 7.70 -19.81
C SER A 268 -13.25 7.17 -18.68
N TYR A 269 -12.21 6.39 -19.02
CA TYR A 269 -11.23 5.92 -18.06
C TYR A 269 -10.45 7.07 -17.39
N LEU A 270 -9.89 8.00 -18.17
CA LEU A 270 -9.14 9.13 -17.63
C LEU A 270 -10.03 10.04 -16.79
N SER A 271 -11.27 10.31 -17.23
CA SER A 271 -12.21 11.16 -16.50
C SER A 271 -12.60 10.57 -15.13
N ALA A 272 -12.73 9.25 -15.04
CA ALA A 272 -13.05 8.56 -13.80
C ALA A 272 -11.88 8.53 -12.80
N ASN A 273 -10.64 8.54 -13.29
CA ASN A 273 -9.44 8.45 -12.46
C ASN A 273 -8.73 9.80 -12.24
N THR A 274 -9.18 10.87 -12.89
CA THR A 274 -8.62 12.22 -12.73
C THR A 274 -9.55 13.05 -11.82
N PRO A 275 -9.27 13.13 -10.51
CA PRO A 275 -10.15 13.82 -9.59
C PRO A 275 -10.18 15.33 -9.87
N LYS A 276 -11.36 15.93 -9.74
CA LYS A 276 -11.54 17.38 -9.74
C LYS A 276 -11.25 17.93 -8.35
N ALA A 277 -10.65 19.12 -8.28
CA ALA A 277 -10.44 19.78 -7.00
C ALA A 277 -11.80 20.13 -6.37
N THR A 278 -11.98 19.79 -5.09
CA THR A 278 -13.21 20.05 -4.33
C THR A 278 -13.11 21.31 -3.45
N LEU A 279 -11.96 21.97 -3.48
CA LEU A 279 -11.71 23.30 -2.90
C LEU A 279 -10.81 24.10 -3.86
N PRO A 280 -10.89 25.44 -3.83
CA PRO A 280 -10.00 26.29 -4.61
C PRO A 280 -8.57 26.27 -4.05
N GLY A 281 -7.59 26.61 -4.90
CA GLY A 281 -6.19 26.78 -4.51
C GLY A 281 -5.47 25.50 -4.06
N GLN A 282 -5.99 24.32 -4.43
CA GLN A 282 -5.41 23.03 -4.07
C GLN A 282 -4.44 22.53 -5.14
N VAL A 283 -3.38 21.85 -4.73
CA VAL A 283 -2.42 21.20 -5.64
C VAL A 283 -3.12 20.11 -6.47
N ASN A 284 -3.97 19.28 -5.84
CA ASN A 284 -4.68 18.17 -6.46
C ASN A 284 -3.81 17.39 -7.48
N TYR A 285 -2.68 16.84 -7.01
CA TYR A 285 -1.62 16.35 -7.90
C TYR A 285 -2.06 15.20 -8.81
N TRP A 286 -3.06 14.42 -8.39
CA TRP A 286 -3.71 13.40 -9.21
C TRP A 286 -4.42 13.96 -10.46
N SER A 287 -4.60 15.27 -10.59
CA SER A 287 -4.97 15.90 -11.87
C SER A 287 -3.98 15.57 -13.01
N ASN A 288 -2.76 15.14 -12.68
CA ASN A 288 -1.76 14.68 -13.64
C ASN A 288 -1.89 13.21 -14.07
N TYR A 289 -2.93 12.49 -13.64
CA TYR A 289 -3.16 11.07 -13.98
C TYR A 289 -2.95 10.74 -15.48
N PRO A 290 -3.42 11.56 -16.45
CA PRO A 290 -3.20 11.27 -17.86
C PRO A 290 -1.72 11.19 -18.26
N LYS A 291 -0.86 12.04 -17.66
CA LYS A 291 0.59 12.03 -17.92
C LYS A 291 1.18 10.69 -17.50
N PHE A 292 0.85 10.26 -16.28
CA PHE A 292 1.35 9.01 -15.73
C PHE A 292 0.86 7.80 -16.53
N PHE A 293 -0.42 7.79 -16.90
CA PHE A 293 -1.00 6.68 -17.67
C PHE A 293 -0.38 6.56 -19.06
N VAL A 294 -0.27 7.66 -19.82
CA VAL A 294 0.32 7.63 -21.16
C VAL A 294 1.81 7.24 -21.08
N SER A 295 2.57 7.77 -20.13
CA SER A 295 3.97 7.37 -19.92
C SER A 295 4.11 5.88 -19.58
N LEU A 296 3.18 5.29 -18.82
CA LEU A 296 3.13 3.86 -18.58
C LEU A 296 2.89 3.08 -19.88
N MET A 297 1.93 3.51 -20.70
CA MET A 297 1.64 2.87 -21.99
C MET A 297 2.83 2.95 -22.95
N LYS A 298 3.57 4.07 -22.95
CA LYS A 298 4.82 4.18 -23.72
C LYS A 298 5.91 3.24 -23.22
N SER A 299 5.99 2.96 -21.92
CA SER A 299 6.90 1.95 -21.39
C SER A 299 6.48 0.52 -21.80
N PHE A 300 5.20 0.18 -21.69
CA PHE A 300 4.68 -1.15 -22.03
C PHE A 300 4.71 -1.46 -23.53
N TYR A 301 4.43 -0.48 -24.38
CA TYR A 301 4.16 -0.73 -25.81
C TYR A 301 5.07 0.04 -26.76
N GLY A 302 5.91 0.96 -26.25
CA GLY A 302 6.86 1.72 -27.06
C GLY A 302 6.18 2.42 -28.24
N GLU A 303 6.71 2.20 -29.45
CA GLU A 303 6.16 2.75 -30.70
C GLU A 303 4.77 2.21 -31.07
N ALA A 304 4.30 1.12 -30.43
CA ALA A 304 2.97 0.60 -30.69
C ALA A 304 1.86 1.37 -29.94
N ALA A 305 2.19 2.11 -28.89
CA ALA A 305 1.26 3.03 -28.25
C ALA A 305 1.37 4.42 -28.89
N GLN A 306 0.35 4.81 -29.65
CA GLN A 306 0.26 6.10 -30.33
C GLN A 306 -1.08 6.76 -30.04
N LYS A 307 -1.22 8.04 -30.39
CA LYS A 307 -2.47 8.76 -30.16
C LYS A 307 -3.63 8.15 -30.96
N GLU A 308 -3.34 7.63 -32.14
CA GLU A 308 -4.32 7.10 -33.10
C GLU A 308 -4.98 5.79 -32.63
N ASN A 309 -4.36 5.07 -31.68
CA ASN A 309 -4.91 3.86 -31.09
C ASN A 309 -5.12 3.97 -29.58
N ASP A 310 -5.36 5.20 -29.10
CA ASP A 310 -5.58 5.49 -27.67
C ASP A 310 -4.47 4.92 -26.77
N TRP A 311 -3.23 5.00 -27.24
CA TRP A 311 -2.04 4.51 -26.55
C TRP A 311 -2.08 3.00 -26.22
N GLY A 312 -2.86 2.21 -26.96
CA GLY A 312 -3.02 0.78 -26.69
C GLY A 312 -3.97 0.47 -25.52
N PHE A 313 -4.82 1.42 -25.10
CA PHE A 313 -5.79 1.25 -24.01
C PHE A 313 -6.60 -0.06 -24.07
N ASN A 314 -6.95 -0.50 -25.28
CA ASN A 314 -7.75 -1.71 -25.50
C ASN A 314 -6.97 -3.02 -25.33
N TRP A 315 -5.64 -2.97 -25.17
CA TRP A 315 -4.82 -4.14 -24.87
C TRP A 315 -4.78 -4.47 -23.38
N LEU A 316 -5.13 -3.52 -22.50
CA LEU A 316 -5.22 -3.76 -21.07
C LEU A 316 -6.47 -4.59 -20.74
N PRO A 317 -6.38 -5.58 -19.83
CA PRO A 317 -7.53 -6.31 -19.35
C PRO A 317 -8.47 -5.38 -18.59
N LYS A 318 -9.77 -5.50 -18.88
CA LYS A 318 -10.83 -4.74 -18.21
C LYS A 318 -11.54 -5.62 -17.18
N TRP A 319 -11.69 -5.15 -15.96
CA TRP A 319 -12.29 -5.92 -14.88
C TRP A 319 -13.79 -5.64 -14.72
N ASP A 320 -14.56 -6.69 -14.49
CA ASP A 320 -15.97 -6.66 -14.06
C ASP A 320 -16.08 -6.57 -12.53
N GLN A 321 -15.09 -7.14 -11.84
CA GLN A 321 -14.95 -7.14 -10.39
C GLN A 321 -13.49 -7.35 -9.97
N ALA A 322 -13.17 -7.08 -8.71
CA ALA A 322 -11.89 -7.49 -8.13
C ALA A 322 -11.86 -9.01 -7.90
N TYR A 323 -10.74 -9.64 -8.24
CA TYR A 323 -10.46 -11.07 -8.05
C TYR A 323 -9.51 -11.26 -6.87
N ASP A 324 -9.97 -10.92 -5.66
CA ASP A 324 -9.21 -11.16 -4.44
C ASP A 324 -9.02 -12.66 -4.17
N VAL A 325 -8.02 -13.00 -3.35
CA VAL A 325 -7.59 -14.39 -3.16
C VAL A 325 -8.68 -15.29 -2.59
N ILE A 326 -9.56 -14.78 -1.73
CA ILE A 326 -10.66 -15.56 -1.14
C ILE A 326 -11.68 -15.89 -2.23
N LYS A 327 -12.04 -14.89 -3.05
CA LYS A 327 -12.93 -15.09 -4.20
C LYS A 327 -12.31 -16.04 -5.22
N TYR A 328 -11.04 -15.88 -5.56
CA TYR A 328 -10.36 -16.71 -6.54
C TYR A 328 -10.25 -18.17 -6.07
N PHE A 329 -10.00 -18.42 -4.78
CA PHE A 329 -10.01 -19.78 -4.22
C PHE A 329 -11.42 -20.36 -4.09
N ASN A 330 -12.46 -19.54 -3.96
CA ASN A 330 -13.84 -20.00 -4.11
C ASN A 330 -14.13 -20.44 -5.55
N MET A 331 -13.70 -19.67 -6.55
CA MET A 331 -13.80 -20.05 -7.96
C MET A 331 -13.03 -21.36 -8.24
N MET A 332 -11.83 -21.51 -7.67
CA MET A 332 -11.01 -22.72 -7.77
C MET A 332 -11.70 -23.93 -7.13
N ASP A 333 -12.30 -23.78 -5.95
CA ASP A 333 -13.09 -24.84 -5.30
C ASP A 333 -14.30 -25.25 -6.17
N ASN A 334 -14.85 -24.32 -6.95
CA ASN A 334 -15.94 -24.59 -7.89
C ASN A 334 -15.47 -25.08 -9.27
N GLY A 335 -14.17 -25.36 -9.46
CA GLY A 335 -13.62 -25.88 -10.71
C GLY A 335 -13.47 -24.84 -11.83
N ASN A 336 -13.56 -23.55 -11.52
CA ASN A 336 -13.47 -22.45 -12.49
C ASN A 336 -12.04 -21.91 -12.71
N VAL A 337 -11.02 -22.57 -12.15
CA VAL A 337 -9.61 -22.18 -12.29
C VAL A 337 -8.80 -23.37 -12.79
N THR A 338 -8.16 -23.22 -13.95
CA THR A 338 -7.40 -24.28 -14.60
C THR A 338 -5.98 -24.41 -14.05
N GLY A 339 -5.32 -23.28 -13.84
CA GLY A 339 -3.93 -23.26 -13.38
C GLY A 339 -3.63 -22.09 -12.46
N TYR A 340 -2.53 -22.20 -11.73
CA TYR A 340 -2.09 -21.19 -10.79
C TYR A 340 -0.56 -21.07 -10.75
N ILE A 341 -0.06 -19.86 -10.48
CA ILE A 341 1.37 -19.59 -10.31
C ILE A 341 1.60 -19.08 -8.89
N CYS A 342 2.52 -19.71 -8.17
CA CYS A 342 2.99 -19.28 -6.86
C CYS A 342 4.48 -18.92 -6.96
N GLN A 343 4.77 -17.63 -7.13
CA GLN A 343 6.14 -17.10 -7.12
C GLN A 343 6.43 -16.49 -5.75
N GLY A 344 7.35 -17.08 -4.99
CA GLY A 344 7.75 -16.60 -3.66
C GLY A 344 6.58 -16.44 -2.66
N PHE A 345 5.51 -17.23 -2.83
CA PHE A 345 4.31 -17.16 -2.01
C PHE A 345 3.79 -18.57 -1.69
N ASN A 346 3.50 -18.83 -0.41
CA ASN A 346 3.15 -20.16 0.09
C ASN A 346 1.70 -20.20 0.64
N PRO A 347 0.66 -20.26 -0.22
CA PRO A 347 -0.74 -20.17 0.19
C PRO A 347 -1.18 -21.30 1.14
N VAL A 348 -0.63 -22.51 1.04
CA VAL A 348 -0.99 -23.61 1.97
C VAL A 348 -0.70 -23.24 3.42
N ALA A 349 0.37 -22.49 3.67
CA ALA A 349 0.73 -22.04 5.01
C ALA A 349 0.07 -20.70 5.40
N SER A 350 -0.13 -19.79 4.44
CA SER A 350 -0.46 -18.38 4.73
C SER A 350 -1.94 -18.01 4.57
N PHE A 351 -2.72 -18.77 3.79
CA PHE A 351 -4.14 -18.48 3.59
C PHE A 351 -5.01 -19.05 4.71
N PRO A 352 -6.18 -18.42 5.00
CA PRO A 352 -7.12 -18.95 5.97
C PRO A 352 -7.74 -20.27 5.49
N ASP A 353 -8.11 -21.14 6.43
CA ASP A 353 -8.72 -22.45 6.17
C ASP A 353 -7.87 -23.32 5.23
N LYS A 354 -6.71 -23.78 5.75
CA LYS A 354 -5.75 -24.62 5.04
C LYS A 354 -6.37 -25.86 4.39
N ASN A 355 -7.34 -26.50 5.04
CA ASN A 355 -7.98 -27.71 4.49
C ASN A 355 -8.79 -27.39 3.24
N LYS A 356 -9.51 -26.26 3.23
CA LYS A 356 -10.15 -25.76 2.01
C LYS A 356 -9.13 -25.35 0.96
N VAL A 357 -8.04 -24.69 1.34
CA VAL A 357 -6.95 -24.30 0.41
C VAL A 357 -6.39 -25.52 -0.32
N VAL A 358 -6.01 -26.58 0.40
CA VAL A 358 -5.49 -27.83 -0.20
C VAL A 358 -6.53 -28.49 -1.11
N ARG A 359 -7.81 -28.54 -0.68
CA ARG A 359 -8.90 -29.05 -1.52
C ARG A 359 -9.07 -28.26 -2.81
N SER A 360 -9.00 -26.92 -2.74
CA SER A 360 -9.08 -26.06 -3.93
C SER A 360 -7.90 -26.32 -4.86
N LEU A 361 -6.66 -26.34 -4.35
CA LEU A 361 -5.47 -26.61 -5.15
C LEU A 361 -5.53 -27.98 -5.84
N SER A 362 -6.11 -28.99 -5.18
CA SER A 362 -6.29 -30.35 -5.73
C SER A 362 -7.20 -30.40 -6.96
N LYS A 363 -7.95 -29.33 -7.26
CA LYS A 363 -8.84 -29.23 -8.43
C LYS A 363 -8.16 -28.59 -9.64
N LEU A 364 -6.97 -27.99 -9.46
CA LEU A 364 -6.18 -27.43 -10.55
C LEU A 364 -5.74 -28.52 -11.54
N LYS A 365 -5.57 -28.13 -12.80
CA LYS A 365 -4.91 -28.96 -13.81
C LYS A 365 -3.39 -28.83 -13.73
N TYR A 366 -2.89 -27.60 -13.56
CA TYR A 366 -1.47 -27.37 -13.34
C TYR A 366 -1.20 -26.32 -12.27
N LEU A 367 -0.06 -26.46 -11.60
CA LEU A 367 0.48 -25.50 -10.64
C LEU A 367 1.96 -25.26 -10.96
N VAL A 368 2.37 -24.00 -11.08
CA VAL A 368 3.77 -23.62 -11.19
C VAL A 368 4.20 -22.94 -9.89
N VAL A 369 5.22 -23.50 -9.24
CA VAL A 369 5.87 -22.91 -8.06
C VAL A 369 7.26 -22.44 -8.46
N ILE A 370 7.57 -21.18 -8.18
CA ILE A 370 8.89 -20.55 -8.38
C ILE A 370 9.37 -20.10 -7.01
N ASP A 371 10.41 -20.74 -6.47
CA ASP A 371 10.89 -20.48 -5.12
C ASP A 371 12.34 -20.98 -4.95
N PRO A 372 13.18 -20.32 -4.12
CA PRO A 372 14.50 -20.84 -3.77
C PRO A 372 14.46 -22.04 -2.81
N LEU A 373 13.30 -22.34 -2.22
CA LEU A 373 13.12 -23.36 -1.20
C LEU A 373 11.99 -24.35 -1.55
N VAL A 374 11.99 -25.46 -0.81
CA VAL A 374 10.81 -26.34 -0.74
C VAL A 374 9.73 -25.65 0.08
N THR A 375 8.50 -25.67 -0.41
CA THR A 375 7.32 -25.11 0.28
C THR A 375 6.21 -26.16 0.43
N GLU A 376 5.37 -26.00 1.45
CA GLU A 376 4.15 -26.79 1.65
C GLU A 376 3.23 -26.73 0.43
N THR A 377 3.17 -25.58 -0.24
CA THR A 377 2.41 -25.44 -1.49
C THR A 377 2.99 -26.28 -2.62
N SER A 378 4.31 -26.39 -2.76
CA SER A 378 4.92 -27.25 -3.79
C SER A 378 4.69 -28.75 -3.58
N THR A 379 4.33 -29.13 -2.35
CA THR A 379 4.16 -30.52 -1.89
C THR A 379 2.75 -30.78 -1.36
N PHE A 380 1.77 -29.93 -1.72
CA PHE A 380 0.41 -30.00 -1.20
C PHE A 380 -0.29 -31.33 -1.50
N TRP A 381 0.14 -32.00 -2.57
CA TRP A 381 -0.35 -33.29 -3.05
C TRP A 381 0.24 -34.50 -2.29
N GLN A 382 1.27 -34.29 -1.47
CA GLN A 382 1.97 -35.34 -0.74
C GLN A 382 1.39 -35.54 0.66
N ASN A 383 1.19 -36.79 1.08
CA ASN A 383 0.79 -37.11 2.46
C ASN A 383 1.95 -36.84 3.44
N HIS A 384 1.66 -36.13 4.53
CA HIS A 384 2.59 -35.89 5.64
C HIS A 384 1.94 -36.20 7.00
N GLY A 385 1.14 -37.27 7.07
CA GLY A 385 0.32 -37.60 8.23
C GLY A 385 -0.69 -36.50 8.56
N GLU A 386 -0.97 -36.29 9.85
CA GLU A 386 -1.94 -35.29 10.30
C GLU A 386 -1.67 -33.86 9.78
N SER A 387 -0.40 -33.51 9.52
CA SER A 387 -0.01 -32.20 8.98
C SER A 387 -0.57 -31.95 7.58
N ASN A 388 -0.64 -32.98 6.74
CA ASN A 388 -1.23 -32.93 5.41
C ASN A 388 -1.76 -34.31 5.00
N ASP A 389 -2.92 -34.68 5.55
CA ASP A 389 -3.52 -35.97 5.30
C ASP A 389 -4.29 -35.97 3.98
N VAL A 390 -3.56 -36.22 2.89
CA VAL A 390 -4.09 -36.31 1.52
C VAL A 390 -3.74 -37.65 0.90
N ASP A 391 -4.50 -38.06 -0.12
CA ASP A 391 -4.18 -39.19 -0.97
C ASP A 391 -3.58 -38.69 -2.29
N PRO A 392 -2.27 -38.88 -2.54
CA PRO A 392 -1.64 -38.46 -3.78
C PRO A 392 -2.29 -39.08 -5.02
N SER A 393 -2.85 -40.29 -4.92
CA SER A 393 -3.49 -40.97 -6.05
C SER A 393 -4.82 -40.31 -6.47
N ALA A 394 -5.44 -39.54 -5.58
CA ALA A 394 -6.67 -38.79 -5.85
C ALA A 394 -6.42 -37.39 -6.43
N ILE A 395 -5.17 -36.88 -6.38
CA ILE A 395 -4.82 -35.52 -6.81
C ILE A 395 -4.15 -35.57 -8.18
N GLN A 396 -4.83 -35.00 -9.19
CA GLN A 396 -4.41 -35.08 -10.59
C GLN A 396 -3.67 -33.83 -11.10
N THR A 397 -3.33 -32.90 -10.20
CA THR A 397 -2.68 -31.64 -10.58
C THR A 397 -1.24 -31.88 -11.00
N GLU A 398 -0.86 -31.42 -12.18
CA GLU A 398 0.54 -31.39 -12.62
C GLU A 398 1.29 -30.25 -11.91
N VAL A 399 2.35 -30.58 -11.17
CA VAL A 399 3.10 -29.59 -10.40
C VAL A 399 4.50 -29.39 -10.97
N PHE A 400 4.80 -28.17 -11.38
CA PHE A 400 6.13 -27.73 -11.79
C PHE A 400 6.76 -26.94 -10.64
N ARG A 401 7.90 -27.39 -10.14
CA ARG A 401 8.68 -26.66 -9.13
C ARG A 401 9.99 -26.19 -9.77
N LEU A 402 10.10 -24.88 -9.98
CA LEU A 402 11.22 -24.24 -10.66
C LEU A 402 12.11 -23.56 -9.61
N PRO A 403 13.39 -23.95 -9.50
CA PRO A 403 14.30 -23.39 -8.49
C PRO A 403 14.71 -21.97 -8.90
N SER A 404 14.43 -20.99 -8.03
CA SER A 404 14.89 -19.62 -8.21
C SER A 404 16.11 -19.31 -7.33
N THR A 405 16.75 -18.18 -7.62
CA THR A 405 17.66 -17.44 -6.75
C THR A 405 17.00 -16.99 -5.44
N CYS A 406 17.83 -16.63 -4.47
CA CYS A 406 17.46 -15.83 -3.31
C CYS A 406 18.09 -14.42 -3.36
N PHE A 407 17.79 -13.58 -2.36
CA PHE A 407 18.23 -12.17 -2.31
C PHE A 407 19.75 -11.95 -2.40
N ALA A 408 20.57 -12.96 -2.10
CA ALA A 408 22.04 -12.86 -2.11
C ALA A 408 22.65 -13.20 -3.48
N GLU A 409 21.84 -13.68 -4.43
CA GLU A 409 22.29 -14.26 -5.71
C GLU A 409 21.93 -13.38 -6.91
N GLU A 410 21.37 -12.19 -6.65
CA GLU A 410 21.03 -11.16 -7.62
C GLU A 410 21.46 -9.78 -7.12
N ASP A 411 21.65 -8.84 -8.05
CA ASP A 411 21.58 -7.42 -7.77
C ASP A 411 20.19 -6.89 -8.11
N GLY A 412 19.77 -5.82 -7.43
CA GLY A 412 18.44 -5.26 -7.64
C GLY A 412 18.03 -4.28 -6.56
N SER A 413 16.75 -3.92 -6.55
CA SER A 413 16.21 -2.98 -5.57
C SER A 413 14.99 -3.53 -4.84
N ILE A 414 14.87 -3.16 -3.56
CA ILE A 414 13.68 -3.41 -2.74
C ILE A 414 13.29 -2.12 -2.00
N ALA A 415 11.99 -1.89 -1.85
CA ALA A 415 11.46 -0.74 -1.12
C ALA A 415 11.14 -1.10 0.33
N ASN A 416 11.81 -0.46 1.28
CA ASN A 416 11.55 -0.70 2.71
C ASN A 416 10.25 0.00 3.18
N SER A 417 9.91 -0.18 4.46
CA SER A 417 8.71 0.41 5.05
C SER A 417 8.69 1.96 5.09
N GLY A 418 9.83 2.61 5.00
CA GLY A 418 9.99 4.07 4.91
C GLY A 418 10.01 4.60 3.48
N ARG A 419 9.65 3.77 2.49
CA ARG A 419 9.65 4.07 1.04
C ARG A 419 11.05 4.17 0.41
N TRP A 420 12.10 3.75 1.12
CA TRP A 420 13.46 3.77 0.57
C TRP A 420 13.66 2.60 -0.39
N LEU A 421 13.85 2.90 -1.67
CA LEU A 421 14.34 1.97 -2.67
C LEU A 421 15.85 1.82 -2.46
N GLN A 422 16.27 0.64 -2.03
CA GLN A 422 17.66 0.36 -1.69
C GLN A 422 18.21 -0.68 -2.66
N TRP A 423 19.33 -0.34 -3.29
CA TRP A 423 20.05 -1.26 -4.17
C TRP A 423 20.87 -2.28 -3.35
N HIS A 424 20.95 -3.51 -3.82
CA HIS A 424 21.83 -4.56 -3.31
C HIS A 424 22.60 -5.22 -4.46
N TRP A 425 23.62 -5.99 -4.11
CA TRP A 425 24.55 -6.60 -5.06
C TRP A 425 24.63 -8.11 -4.84
N LYS A 426 24.73 -8.85 -5.95
CA LYS A 426 24.97 -10.29 -5.98
C LYS A 426 26.25 -10.65 -5.25
N GLY A 427 26.17 -11.64 -4.36
CA GLY A 427 27.30 -12.18 -3.60
C GLY A 427 27.84 -13.51 -4.13
N GLN A 428 27.00 -14.34 -4.75
CA GLN A 428 27.37 -15.63 -5.33
C GLN A 428 26.37 -16.06 -6.41
N ASP A 429 26.69 -17.11 -7.16
CA ASP A 429 25.71 -17.79 -8.02
C ASP A 429 24.79 -18.71 -7.19
N ALA A 430 23.60 -18.97 -7.73
CA ALA A 430 22.61 -19.84 -7.09
C ALA A 430 23.02 -21.33 -7.16
N PRO A 431 22.55 -22.18 -6.22
CA PRO A 431 22.93 -23.58 -6.19
C PRO A 431 22.32 -24.39 -7.34
N GLY A 432 23.10 -25.33 -7.87
CA GLY A 432 22.65 -26.28 -8.89
C GLY A 432 22.33 -25.59 -10.21
N GLU A 433 21.09 -25.72 -10.66
CA GLU A 433 20.59 -25.15 -11.93
C GLU A 433 19.54 -24.04 -11.69
N ALA A 434 19.51 -23.50 -10.47
CA ALA A 434 18.63 -22.38 -10.13
C ALA A 434 18.92 -21.17 -11.03
N ARG A 435 17.85 -20.44 -11.37
CA ARG A 435 17.91 -19.24 -12.23
C ARG A 435 17.28 -18.05 -11.54
N ASN A 436 17.64 -16.85 -11.97
CA ASN A 436 17.01 -15.65 -11.46
C ASN A 436 15.51 -15.60 -11.87
N ASP A 437 14.67 -14.90 -11.10
CA ASP A 437 13.22 -14.85 -11.35
C ASP A 437 12.89 -14.34 -12.77
N GLY A 438 13.67 -13.35 -13.26
CA GLY A 438 13.54 -12.78 -14.59
C GLY A 438 13.78 -13.77 -15.73
N GLU A 439 14.77 -14.65 -15.60
CA GLU A 439 15.08 -15.71 -16.56
C GLU A 439 13.99 -16.77 -16.62
N ILE A 440 13.42 -17.14 -15.47
CA ILE A 440 12.34 -18.13 -15.39
C ILE A 440 11.10 -17.58 -16.12
N LEU A 441 10.73 -16.32 -15.82
CA LEU A 441 9.63 -15.63 -16.48
C LEU A 441 9.88 -15.46 -17.98
N ALA A 442 11.08 -15.00 -18.37
CA ALA A 442 11.48 -14.86 -19.77
C ALA A 442 11.37 -16.20 -20.52
N GLY A 443 11.85 -17.29 -19.92
CA GLY A 443 11.80 -18.62 -20.49
C GLY A 443 10.38 -19.10 -20.79
N ILE A 444 9.44 -18.89 -19.85
CA ILE A 444 8.02 -19.23 -20.04
C ILE A 444 7.41 -18.31 -21.10
N TYR A 445 7.65 -17.00 -20.98
CA TYR A 445 7.05 -15.97 -21.80
C TYR A 445 7.44 -16.07 -23.29
N HIS A 446 8.72 -16.31 -23.58
CA HIS A 446 9.20 -16.45 -24.95
C HIS A 446 8.63 -17.66 -25.66
N ARG A 447 8.58 -18.81 -24.97
CA ARG A 447 7.98 -20.04 -25.49
C ARG A 447 6.49 -19.83 -25.78
N LEU A 448 5.77 -19.19 -24.86
CA LEU A 448 4.36 -18.87 -25.05
C LEU A 448 4.14 -17.95 -26.27
N ARG A 449 4.88 -16.84 -26.37
CA ARG A 449 4.75 -15.90 -27.50
C ARG A 449 5.10 -16.56 -28.83
N GLU A 450 6.09 -17.43 -28.87
CA GLU A 450 6.47 -18.14 -30.09
C GLU A 450 5.39 -19.11 -30.56
N LEU A 451 4.74 -19.83 -29.62
CA LEU A 451 3.56 -20.63 -29.96
C LEU A 451 2.46 -19.77 -30.56
N TYR A 452 2.15 -18.62 -29.95
CA TYR A 452 1.15 -17.70 -30.49
C TYR A 452 1.50 -17.12 -31.87
N ARG A 453 2.80 -16.88 -32.16
CA ARG A 453 3.23 -16.44 -33.49
C ARG A 453 3.04 -17.53 -34.54
N ARG A 454 3.30 -18.79 -34.19
CA ARG A 454 3.24 -19.93 -35.10
C ARG A 454 1.81 -20.46 -35.32
N GLU A 455 1.02 -20.49 -34.26
CA GLU A 455 -0.26 -21.19 -34.21
C GLU A 455 -1.46 -20.24 -34.14
N GLY A 456 -1.22 -18.97 -33.82
CA GLY A 456 -2.29 -18.02 -33.51
C GLY A 456 -2.98 -18.34 -32.18
N GLY A 457 -4.12 -17.72 -31.92
CA GLY A 457 -4.90 -17.96 -30.71
C GLY A 457 -5.72 -16.75 -30.27
N LYS A 458 -6.56 -16.95 -29.25
CA LYS A 458 -7.34 -15.86 -28.65
C LYS A 458 -6.41 -14.88 -27.92
N GLY A 459 -6.62 -13.58 -28.14
CA GLY A 459 -5.87 -12.53 -27.45
C GLY A 459 -4.39 -12.41 -27.87
N ALA A 460 -4.04 -12.85 -29.08
CA ALA A 460 -2.66 -12.81 -29.56
C ALA A 460 -2.09 -11.38 -29.62
N GLU A 461 -2.87 -10.40 -30.05
CA GLU A 461 -2.41 -9.02 -30.20
C GLU A 461 -1.90 -8.39 -28.89
N PRO A 462 -2.70 -8.30 -27.79
CA PRO A 462 -2.22 -7.70 -26.55
C PRO A 462 -0.99 -8.41 -25.97
N LEU A 463 -0.92 -9.75 -26.09
CA LEU A 463 0.25 -10.53 -25.68
C LEU A 463 1.50 -10.17 -26.51
N LEU A 464 1.35 -10.10 -27.83
CA LEU A 464 2.49 -9.86 -28.73
C LEU A 464 2.91 -8.39 -28.80
N LYS A 465 2.07 -7.46 -28.36
CA LYS A 465 2.37 -6.01 -28.32
C LYS A 465 3.17 -5.57 -27.10
N MET A 466 3.10 -6.32 -26.00
CA MET A 466 3.91 -6.04 -24.81
C MET A 466 5.41 -6.09 -25.15
N SER A 467 6.12 -5.03 -24.79
CA SER A 467 7.56 -4.88 -25.00
C SER A 467 8.34 -5.90 -24.16
N TRP A 468 9.54 -6.22 -24.64
CA TRP A 468 10.52 -7.05 -23.93
C TRP A 468 11.90 -6.69 -24.46
N SER A 469 12.24 -5.40 -24.34
CA SER A 469 13.31 -4.74 -25.08
C SER A 469 14.64 -4.75 -24.31
N TYR A 470 15.01 -5.91 -23.77
CA TYR A 470 16.25 -6.11 -23.02
C TYR A 470 17.39 -6.55 -23.94
N LYS A 471 18.63 -6.18 -23.62
CA LYS A 471 19.81 -6.53 -24.43
C LYS A 471 19.95 -8.04 -24.61
N GLN A 472 19.71 -8.79 -23.54
CA GLN A 472 19.58 -10.24 -23.55
C GLN A 472 18.14 -10.58 -23.18
N PRO A 473 17.25 -10.86 -24.16
CA PRO A 473 15.84 -11.10 -23.88
C PRO A 473 15.58 -12.24 -22.89
N ASP A 474 16.45 -13.24 -22.84
CA ASP A 474 16.40 -14.37 -21.91
C ASP A 474 17.00 -14.08 -20.53
N HIS A 475 17.75 -12.98 -20.39
CA HIS A 475 18.38 -12.53 -19.14
C HIS A 475 18.20 -10.99 -18.96
N PRO A 476 16.99 -10.50 -18.66
CA PRO A 476 16.76 -9.09 -18.38
C PRO A 476 17.57 -8.64 -17.16
N GLU A 477 18.39 -7.59 -17.31
CA GLU A 477 19.23 -7.10 -16.21
C GLU A 477 18.42 -6.17 -15.29
N SER A 478 18.63 -6.27 -13.98
CA SER A 478 17.97 -5.43 -12.97
C SER A 478 18.12 -3.93 -13.25
N ALA A 479 19.28 -3.52 -13.76
CA ALA A 479 19.55 -2.13 -14.12
C ALA A 479 18.73 -1.63 -15.32
N GLU A 480 18.37 -2.49 -16.27
CA GLU A 480 17.52 -2.12 -17.41
C GLU A 480 16.09 -1.84 -16.92
N VAL A 481 15.52 -2.76 -16.13
CA VAL A 481 14.16 -2.63 -15.59
C VAL A 481 14.06 -1.47 -14.59
N ALA A 482 15.07 -1.26 -13.73
CA ALA A 482 15.08 -0.13 -12.81
C ALA A 482 15.05 1.22 -13.53
N LYS A 483 15.73 1.32 -14.67
CA LYS A 483 15.71 2.52 -15.51
C LYS A 483 14.39 2.69 -16.26
N GLU A 484 13.74 1.61 -16.69
CA GLU A 484 12.36 1.68 -17.23
C GLU A 484 11.38 2.21 -16.19
N ASN A 485 11.50 1.75 -14.94
CA ASN A 485 10.71 2.26 -13.81
C ASN A 485 10.95 3.74 -13.60
N ASN A 486 12.21 4.18 -13.56
CA ASN A 486 12.54 5.60 -13.47
C ASN A 486 11.90 6.41 -14.62
N GLY A 487 12.15 5.97 -15.85
CA GLY A 487 11.60 6.59 -17.06
C GLY A 487 12.60 7.43 -17.85
N TYR A 488 12.21 7.68 -19.11
CA TYR A 488 13.02 8.31 -20.15
C TYR A 488 12.26 9.40 -20.90
N ALA A 489 13.01 10.37 -21.41
CA ALA A 489 12.54 11.28 -22.46
C ALA A 489 12.62 10.59 -23.84
N LEU A 490 11.51 10.50 -24.57
CA LEU A 490 11.43 9.93 -25.92
C LEU A 490 11.61 10.99 -27.02
N ALA A 491 11.59 12.26 -26.64
CA ALA A 491 11.91 13.43 -27.45
C ALA A 491 12.66 14.45 -26.60
N ASP A 492 13.24 15.49 -27.23
CA ASP A 492 13.75 16.63 -26.47
C ASP A 492 12.57 17.35 -25.79
N LEU A 493 12.66 17.54 -24.48
CA LEU A 493 11.63 18.14 -23.65
C LEU A 493 12.02 19.57 -23.31
N TYR A 494 11.10 20.51 -23.51
CA TYR A 494 11.29 21.93 -23.21
C TYR A 494 10.27 22.43 -22.20
N ASP A 495 10.66 23.42 -21.38
CA ASP A 495 9.71 24.16 -20.54
C ASP A 495 8.89 25.16 -21.38
N GLN A 496 7.96 25.85 -20.71
CA GLN A 496 7.13 26.89 -21.35
C GLN A 496 7.92 28.11 -21.87
N ASN A 497 9.17 28.28 -21.44
CA ASN A 497 10.07 29.35 -21.87
C ASN A 497 11.03 28.92 -22.99
N GLY A 498 10.94 27.66 -23.45
CA GLY A 498 11.82 27.09 -24.46
C GLY A 498 13.17 26.59 -23.94
N ALA A 499 13.36 26.51 -22.61
CA ALA A 499 14.57 25.93 -22.03
C ALA A 499 14.51 24.40 -22.11
N LEU A 500 15.61 23.78 -22.55
CA LEU A 500 15.72 22.33 -22.63
C LEU A 500 15.76 21.71 -21.22
N LEU A 501 14.82 20.82 -20.93
CA LEU A 501 14.66 20.10 -19.66
C LEU A 501 15.34 18.73 -19.69
N ALA A 502 15.20 17.98 -20.79
CA ALA A 502 15.82 16.68 -21.00
C ALA A 502 15.99 16.40 -22.49
N LYS A 503 17.06 15.72 -22.90
CA LYS A 503 17.26 15.28 -24.28
C LYS A 503 16.63 13.93 -24.54
N LYS A 504 16.24 13.67 -25.79
CA LYS A 504 15.80 12.35 -26.25
C LYS A 504 16.81 11.26 -25.83
N GLY A 505 16.30 10.20 -25.21
CA GLY A 505 17.05 9.04 -24.72
C GLY A 505 17.58 9.18 -23.30
N GLN A 506 17.52 10.35 -22.67
CA GLN A 506 17.99 10.54 -21.29
C GLN A 506 16.98 10.04 -20.27
N LEU A 507 17.49 9.62 -19.11
CA LEU A 507 16.71 9.32 -17.93
C LEU A 507 16.11 10.58 -17.33
N LEU A 508 14.84 10.52 -16.92
CA LEU A 508 14.16 11.61 -16.26
C LEU A 508 14.61 11.74 -14.80
N ASN A 509 14.69 12.97 -14.29
CA ASN A 509 15.08 13.25 -12.90
C ASN A 509 13.91 13.60 -11.97
N SER A 510 12.69 13.74 -12.51
CA SER A 510 11.47 14.00 -11.75
C SER A 510 10.24 13.61 -12.56
N PHE A 511 9.21 13.07 -11.89
CA PHE A 511 7.91 12.80 -12.51
C PHE A 511 7.20 14.07 -13.00
N ALA A 512 7.62 15.25 -12.54
CA ALA A 512 7.11 16.54 -13.04
C ALA A 512 7.41 16.76 -14.54
N LEU A 513 8.34 16.00 -15.11
CA LEU A 513 8.68 16.04 -16.54
C LEU A 513 7.83 15.11 -17.40
N LEU A 514 7.05 14.20 -16.81
CA LEU A 514 6.18 13.28 -17.55
C LEU A 514 5.10 14.04 -18.33
N ARG A 515 4.68 13.49 -19.47
CA ARG A 515 3.73 14.11 -20.40
C ARG A 515 2.70 13.11 -20.90
N ASP A 516 1.53 13.63 -21.29
CA ASP A 516 0.39 12.87 -21.83
C ASP A 516 0.35 12.83 -23.37
N ASP A 517 1.42 13.26 -24.03
CA ASP A 517 1.56 13.36 -25.49
C ASP A 517 2.40 12.23 -26.12
N GLY A 518 2.83 11.26 -25.31
CA GLY A 518 3.66 10.14 -25.74
C GLY A 518 5.16 10.44 -25.84
N SER A 519 5.62 11.64 -25.48
CA SER A 519 7.05 12.01 -25.53
C SER A 519 7.87 11.57 -24.32
N THR A 520 7.25 10.88 -23.35
CA THR A 520 7.90 10.35 -22.14
C THR A 520 7.42 8.93 -21.85
N ALA A 521 8.28 8.13 -21.22
CA ALA A 521 7.95 6.79 -20.76
C ALA A 521 8.40 6.58 -19.32
N SER A 522 7.62 5.86 -18.52
CA SER A 522 7.98 5.40 -17.18
C SER A 522 7.05 4.25 -16.78
N SER A 523 7.59 3.09 -16.39
CA SER A 523 6.78 1.98 -15.89
C SER A 523 6.36 2.16 -14.44
N CYS A 524 6.84 3.16 -13.71
CA CYS A 524 6.38 3.48 -12.36
C CYS A 524 6.66 4.96 -12.04
N TRP A 525 5.67 5.83 -12.26
CA TRP A 525 5.89 7.29 -12.21
C TRP A 525 6.41 7.78 -10.86
N ILE A 526 6.00 7.17 -9.76
CA ILE A 526 6.49 7.51 -8.42
C ILE A 526 7.98 7.19 -8.24
N TYR A 527 8.59 6.36 -9.08
CA TYR A 527 10.02 6.02 -9.03
C TYR A 527 10.90 6.91 -9.93
N THR A 528 10.32 7.88 -10.64
CA THR A 528 11.11 8.84 -11.43
C THR A 528 11.95 9.73 -10.52
N GLY A 529 13.26 9.59 -10.63
CA GLY A 529 14.27 10.16 -9.73
C GLY A 529 15.18 9.10 -9.09
N SER A 530 14.78 7.82 -9.10
CA SER A 530 15.54 6.73 -8.48
C SER A 530 16.82 6.34 -9.25
N TRP A 531 16.82 6.50 -10.57
CA TRP A 531 18.01 6.32 -11.42
C TRP A 531 18.01 7.36 -12.53
N THR A 532 18.84 8.39 -12.39
CA THR A 532 18.86 9.53 -13.32
C THR A 532 20.15 9.54 -14.14
N GLU A 533 20.34 10.57 -14.97
CA GLU A 533 21.63 10.83 -15.62
C GLU A 533 22.79 11.02 -14.62
N GLN A 534 22.50 11.32 -13.34
CA GLN A 534 23.50 11.39 -12.26
C GLN A 534 23.85 10.01 -11.69
N GLY A 535 23.21 8.93 -12.16
CA GLY A 535 23.44 7.57 -11.73
C GLY A 535 22.33 6.98 -10.86
N ASN A 536 22.60 5.80 -10.32
CA ASN A 536 21.67 5.03 -9.48
C ASN A 536 21.61 5.63 -8.07
N GLN A 537 20.54 6.37 -7.77
CA GLN A 537 20.35 7.01 -6.46
C GLN A 537 20.03 6.00 -5.36
N MET A 538 19.40 4.87 -5.72
CA MET A 538 19.10 3.77 -4.79
C MET A 538 20.37 3.14 -4.18
N ALA A 539 21.53 3.36 -4.82
CA ALA A 539 22.83 2.90 -4.36
C ALA A 539 23.62 3.95 -3.55
N ASN A 540 23.05 5.14 -3.29
CA ASN A 540 23.71 6.17 -2.49
C ASN A 540 23.95 5.68 -1.05
N ARG A 541 25.08 6.08 -0.45
CA ARG A 541 25.56 5.59 0.87
C ARG A 541 25.98 6.70 1.83
N ASP A 542 25.54 7.94 1.59
CA ASP A 542 25.83 9.05 2.49
C ASP A 542 24.83 9.04 3.66
N ASN A 543 25.34 8.77 4.86
CA ASN A 543 24.55 8.73 6.09
C ASN A 543 24.59 10.04 6.88
N ALA A 544 25.01 11.14 6.25
CA ALA A 544 25.00 12.44 6.89
C ALA A 544 23.59 12.84 7.36
N ASP A 545 23.52 13.32 8.60
CA ASP A 545 22.34 13.93 9.20
C ASP A 545 22.71 15.31 9.75
N PRO A 546 22.71 16.36 8.90
CA PRO A 546 23.08 17.70 9.33
C PRO A 546 22.14 18.29 10.39
N SER A 547 20.91 17.77 10.49
CA SER A 547 19.87 18.29 11.38
C SER A 547 19.89 17.71 12.79
N GLY A 548 20.48 16.52 12.95
CA GLY A 548 20.34 15.71 14.17
C GLY A 548 18.99 15.00 14.31
N LEU A 549 18.05 15.19 13.38
CA LEU A 549 16.71 14.57 13.41
C LEU A 549 16.70 13.14 12.85
N GLY A 550 17.83 12.65 12.34
CA GLY A 550 17.97 11.32 11.75
C GLY A 550 17.49 11.23 10.30
N ASN A 551 17.41 12.38 9.60
CA ASN A 551 16.96 12.42 8.20
C ASN A 551 18.16 12.40 7.24
N THR A 552 18.45 11.24 6.68
CA THR A 552 19.64 10.98 5.86
C THR A 552 19.28 11.00 4.37
N LEU A 553 19.10 12.20 3.80
CA LEU A 553 18.68 12.37 2.39
C LEU A 553 19.66 11.76 1.37
N GLY A 554 20.93 11.58 1.76
CA GLY A 554 21.98 10.98 0.93
C GLY A 554 22.07 9.45 1.01
N TRP A 555 21.18 8.77 1.74
CA TRP A 555 21.18 7.31 1.87
C TRP A 555 20.07 6.70 1.03
N ALA A 556 20.47 5.90 0.03
CA ALA A 556 19.55 5.35 -0.97
C ALA A 556 18.69 6.45 -1.63
N TRP A 557 17.45 6.11 -1.99
CA TRP A 557 16.47 7.07 -2.52
C TRP A 557 15.06 6.70 -2.07
N ALA A 558 14.21 7.69 -1.79
CA ALA A 558 12.84 7.49 -1.33
C ALA A 558 11.84 8.18 -2.27
N TRP A 559 10.71 7.53 -2.52
CA TRP A 559 9.59 8.09 -3.28
C TRP A 559 8.54 8.76 -2.40
#